data_AF-A0A2H1IN39-F1
#
_entry.id   AF-A0A2H1IN39-F1
#
_cell.length_a   1.000
_cell.length_b   1.000
_cell.length_c   1.000
_cell.angle_alpha   90.00
_cell.angle_beta   90.00
_cell.angle_gamma   90.00
#
_symmetry.space_group_name_H-M   'P 1'
#
loop_
_entity.id
_entity.type
_entity.pdbx_description
1 polymer ?
#
loop_
_entity_poly.entity_id
_entity_poly.type
_entity_poly.pdbx_seq_one_letter_code
_entity_poly.pdbx_strand_id
1 'polypeptide(L)'
;MPHATDPPDRSLALDGPTRRLAHRVLPTLLHPAAAPADRMAAARILDRAQTTSLTAVPAPEALLRMLMRLVRPSPGARLWERLWPTLSSRRALEVLRWAPGLEPVPRGPQRFVSVPRSALTSRRPRVRQGRLGDCWLVAVMSACEQVRPGFLQGLISSEGSATPAAGPTRGESGTADPSVRLTAIDLLEPALAVPILRRIPFLPVRRRRVVVSTRVPVAHRAGDRRQRPNAASLIEKAAAAVWANGSYRRLQNDFAGIGLLLLTGRWCPARPVPRTVEHIAEWLDAGRPVVLSTLARPRGSFTVAREDGTGRIAFMDAHVYTAVRALRCKEDGRPDSGAPVRLHVRNPVGGGESPALRRTDLYLSERQLRRAFISVNVGPSLR
;
A
#
# COMPACT_ATOMS: atom_id res chain seq x y z
N MET A 1 -50.96 12.59 -1.64
CA MET A 1 -50.34 11.24 -1.53
C MET A 1 -48.88 11.36 -1.91
N PRO A 2 -47.94 11.61 -0.98
CA PRO A 2 -46.52 11.69 -1.33
C PRO A 2 -45.92 10.29 -1.33
N HIS A 3 -45.50 9.81 -2.50
CA HIS A 3 -44.63 8.64 -2.64
C HIS A 3 -43.20 9.04 -2.30
N ALA A 4 -42.83 8.90 -1.02
CA ALA A 4 -41.46 8.88 -0.55
C ALA A 4 -41.04 7.42 -0.34
N THR A 5 -40.37 6.83 -1.32
CA THR A 5 -39.49 5.69 -1.02
C THR A 5 -38.19 6.26 -0.47
N ASP A 6 -38.21 6.62 0.82
CA ASP A 6 -36.98 6.85 1.56
C ASP A 6 -36.14 5.57 1.52
N PRO A 7 -34.85 5.63 1.14
CA PRO A 7 -33.96 4.49 1.35
C PRO A 7 -33.82 4.25 2.86
N PRO A 8 -33.59 3.01 3.30
CA PRO A 8 -33.73 2.62 4.71
C PRO A 8 -32.80 3.43 5.62
N ASP A 9 -33.39 4.32 6.41
CA ASP A 9 -32.73 5.34 7.25
C ASP A 9 -32.23 4.79 8.61
N ARG A 10 -31.67 3.56 8.66
CA ARG A 10 -31.19 3.01 9.96
C ARG A 10 -29.84 2.29 10.01
N SER A 11 -29.02 2.17 8.95
CA SER A 11 -27.77 1.37 9.05
C SER A 11 -26.44 2.04 8.66
N LEU A 12 -26.43 3.27 8.17
CA LEU A 12 -25.18 3.94 7.75
C LEU A 12 -24.85 5.11 8.69
N ALA A 13 -24.15 4.83 9.79
CA ALA A 13 -23.57 5.87 10.66
C ALA A 13 -22.46 6.65 9.91
N LEU A 14 -22.87 7.61 9.08
CA LEU A 14 -22.02 8.49 8.28
C LEU A 14 -21.97 9.88 8.92
N ASP A 15 -20.79 10.51 8.87
CA ASP A 15 -20.61 11.88 9.36
C ASP A 15 -21.04 12.93 8.33
N GLY A 16 -21.40 14.13 8.79
CA GLY A 16 -22.09 15.18 8.02
C GLY A 16 -21.71 15.30 6.53
N PRO A 17 -20.44 15.50 6.16
CA PRO A 17 -20.04 15.62 4.75
C PRO A 17 -20.26 14.33 3.94
N THR A 18 -19.94 13.17 4.53
CA THR A 18 -20.13 11.86 3.89
C THR A 18 -21.61 11.51 3.79
N ARG A 19 -22.40 11.82 4.83
CA ARG A 19 -23.85 11.64 4.84
C ARG A 19 -24.52 12.48 3.75
N ARG A 20 -24.18 13.76 3.63
CA ARG A 20 -24.70 14.64 2.57
C ARG A 20 -24.34 14.12 1.17
N LEU A 21 -23.10 13.68 1.00
CA LEU A 21 -22.65 13.09 -0.26
C LEU A 21 -23.44 11.81 -0.58
N ALA A 22 -23.66 10.97 0.43
CA ALA A 22 -24.44 9.74 0.29
C ALA A 22 -25.89 10.03 -0.13
N HIS A 23 -26.60 10.93 0.55
CA HIS A 23 -27.97 11.31 0.17
C HIS A 23 -28.05 11.87 -1.25
N ARG A 24 -27.03 12.62 -1.70
CA ARG A 24 -27.03 13.22 -3.03
C ARG A 24 -26.74 12.21 -4.15
N VAL A 25 -25.88 11.23 -3.89
CA VAL A 25 -25.29 10.39 -4.94
C VAL A 25 -25.85 8.96 -4.93
N LEU A 26 -26.10 8.38 -3.76
CA LEU A 26 -26.52 6.97 -3.65
C LEU A 26 -27.89 6.68 -4.28
N PRO A 27 -28.95 7.51 -4.12
CA PRO A 27 -30.24 7.21 -4.74
C PRO A 27 -30.08 7.01 -6.25
N THR A 28 -29.38 7.91 -6.94
CA THR A 28 -29.14 7.81 -8.39
C THR A 28 -28.21 6.66 -8.77
N LEU A 29 -27.12 6.43 -8.02
CA LEU A 29 -26.19 5.33 -8.34
C LEU A 29 -26.81 3.95 -8.13
N LEU A 30 -27.66 3.81 -7.11
CA LEU A 30 -28.27 2.55 -6.70
C LEU A 30 -29.64 2.31 -7.34
N HIS A 31 -30.25 3.30 -7.99
CA HIS A 31 -31.54 3.09 -8.67
C HIS A 31 -31.36 2.23 -9.93
N PRO A 32 -32.05 1.09 -10.06
CA PRO A 32 -31.87 0.18 -11.21
C PRO A 32 -32.25 0.84 -12.54
N ALA A 33 -33.27 1.70 -12.56
CA ALA A 33 -33.74 2.38 -13.77
C ALA A 33 -33.10 3.77 -14.01
N ALA A 34 -32.12 4.21 -13.19
CA ALA A 34 -31.47 5.50 -13.44
C ALA A 34 -30.70 5.48 -14.77
N ALA A 35 -30.89 6.52 -15.58
CA ALA A 35 -30.26 6.63 -16.89
C ALA A 35 -28.72 6.70 -16.75
N PRO A 36 -27.96 6.21 -17.75
CA PRO A 36 -26.50 6.27 -17.73
C PRO A 36 -25.92 7.67 -17.49
N ALA A 37 -26.56 8.70 -18.05
CA ALA A 37 -26.14 10.10 -17.89
C ALA A 37 -26.27 10.58 -16.43
N ASP A 38 -27.37 10.23 -15.76
CA ASP A 38 -27.60 10.60 -14.36
C ASP A 38 -26.62 9.90 -13.43
N ARG A 39 -26.34 8.61 -13.68
CA ARG A 39 -25.32 7.85 -12.93
C ARG A 39 -23.93 8.46 -13.10
N MET A 40 -23.59 8.87 -14.31
CA MET A 40 -22.32 9.55 -14.60
C MET A 40 -22.24 10.91 -13.89
N ALA A 41 -23.33 11.68 -13.85
CA ALA A 41 -23.38 12.94 -13.12
C ALA A 41 -23.19 12.74 -11.61
N ALA A 42 -23.87 11.74 -11.03
CA ALA A 42 -23.74 11.37 -9.63
C ALA A 42 -22.31 10.91 -9.29
N ALA A 43 -21.69 10.09 -10.15
CA ALA A 43 -20.30 9.67 -10.01
C ALA A 43 -19.31 10.85 -10.05
N ARG A 44 -19.49 11.80 -10.98
CA ARG A 44 -18.65 13.00 -11.06
C ARG A 44 -18.73 13.86 -9.79
N ILE A 45 -19.89 13.91 -9.13
CA ILE A 45 -20.03 14.61 -7.84
C ILE A 45 -19.17 13.94 -6.77
N LEU A 46 -19.18 12.60 -6.72
CA LEU A 46 -18.32 11.84 -5.81
C LEU A 46 -16.82 12.03 -6.11
N ASP A 47 -16.43 11.94 -7.39
CA ASP A 47 -15.05 12.10 -7.82
C ASP A 47 -14.53 13.53 -7.54
N ARG A 48 -15.37 14.55 -7.75
CA ARG A 48 -15.08 15.93 -7.36
C ARG A 48 -14.93 16.05 -5.84
N ALA A 49 -15.86 15.50 -5.05
CA ALA A 49 -15.76 15.55 -3.59
C ALA A 49 -14.47 14.90 -3.06
N GLN A 50 -14.03 13.81 -3.69
CA GLN A 50 -12.75 13.18 -3.39
C GLN A 50 -11.54 14.04 -3.79
N THR A 51 -11.54 14.62 -4.99
CA THR A 51 -10.40 15.40 -5.50
C THR A 51 -10.27 16.78 -4.85
N THR A 52 -11.38 17.50 -4.64
CA THR A 52 -11.40 18.80 -3.94
C THR A 52 -10.95 18.70 -2.48
N SER A 53 -11.14 17.53 -1.84
CA SER A 53 -10.61 17.28 -0.49
C SER A 53 -9.07 17.28 -0.41
N LEU A 54 -8.37 17.28 -1.56
CA LEU A 54 -6.92 17.15 -1.67
C LEU A 54 -6.20 18.36 -2.30
N THR A 55 -6.88 19.41 -2.78
CA THR A 55 -6.25 20.42 -3.66
C THR A 55 -6.65 21.91 -3.48
N ALA A 56 -7.35 22.37 -2.44
CA ALA A 56 -7.85 23.76 -2.39
C ALA A 56 -7.13 24.73 -1.42
N VAL A 57 -6.46 25.76 -2.01
CA VAL A 57 -6.17 27.17 -1.59
C VAL A 57 -4.81 27.50 -0.89
N PRO A 58 -4.11 28.60 -1.28
CA PRO A 58 -2.92 29.13 -0.60
C PRO A 58 -3.28 30.12 0.54
N ALA A 59 -2.82 29.91 1.78
CA ALA A 59 -2.55 30.93 2.82
C ALA A 59 -2.38 30.32 4.25
N PRO A 60 -1.79 31.04 5.22
CA PRO A 60 -1.37 30.51 6.53
C PRO A 60 -2.52 30.13 7.49
N GLU A 61 -3.72 30.71 7.37
CA GLU A 61 -4.89 30.30 8.16
C GLU A 61 -5.66 29.11 7.53
N ALA A 62 -5.46 28.90 6.22
CA ALA A 62 -5.82 27.65 5.55
C ALA A 62 -4.94 26.50 6.03
N LEU A 63 -3.74 26.73 6.56
CA LEU A 63 -2.85 25.72 7.13
C LEU A 63 -3.49 25.01 8.35
N LEU A 64 -4.14 25.75 9.25
CA LEU A 64 -4.80 25.20 10.44
C LEU A 64 -6.11 24.44 10.09
N ARG A 65 -6.89 24.95 9.13
CA ARG A 65 -8.07 24.24 8.60
C ARG A 65 -7.70 23.08 7.64
N MET A 66 -6.54 23.13 6.98
CA MET A 66 -5.91 22.04 6.21
C MET A 66 -5.46 20.93 7.16
N LEU A 67 -4.85 21.26 8.31
CA LEU A 67 -4.48 20.30 9.36
C LEU A 67 -5.69 19.51 9.87
N MET A 68 -6.89 20.11 9.93
CA MET A 68 -8.16 19.43 10.27
C MET A 68 -8.74 18.59 9.12
N ARG A 69 -8.53 18.97 7.85
CA ARG A 69 -8.91 18.18 6.65
C ARG A 69 -7.92 17.05 6.33
N LEU A 70 -6.70 17.12 6.87
CA LEU A 70 -5.64 16.12 6.82
C LEU A 70 -5.93 14.87 7.68
N VAL A 71 -6.91 14.95 8.58
CA VAL A 71 -7.33 13.85 9.47
C VAL A 71 -8.54 13.07 8.90
N ARG A 72 -9.36 13.69 8.05
CA ARG A 72 -10.61 13.07 7.56
C ARG A 72 -10.35 12.07 6.41
N PRO A 73 -10.96 10.87 6.45
CA PRO A 73 -10.87 9.90 5.37
C PRO A 73 -11.48 10.44 4.08
N SER A 74 -10.94 10.02 2.94
CA SER A 74 -11.53 10.26 1.62
C SER A 74 -13.00 9.84 1.68
N PRO A 75 -13.96 10.74 1.42
CA PRO A 75 -15.36 10.50 1.71
C PRO A 75 -15.91 9.30 0.94
N GLY A 76 -15.42 9.07 -0.29
CA GLY A 76 -15.79 7.88 -1.05
C GLY A 76 -15.29 6.57 -0.42
N ALA A 77 -14.03 6.48 0.02
CA ALA A 77 -13.50 5.27 0.66
C ALA A 77 -14.30 4.89 1.92
N ARG A 78 -14.64 5.88 2.73
CA ARG A 78 -15.48 5.67 3.93
C ARG A 78 -16.92 5.30 3.57
N LEU A 79 -17.49 5.93 2.53
CA LEU A 79 -18.81 5.58 2.03
C LEU A 79 -18.83 4.13 1.55
N TRP A 80 -17.79 3.70 0.82
CA TRP A 80 -17.63 2.34 0.34
C TRP A 80 -17.58 1.33 1.47
N GLU A 81 -16.75 1.56 2.49
CA GLU A 81 -16.64 0.66 3.66
C GLU A 81 -17.98 0.38 4.34
N ARG A 82 -18.91 1.35 4.29
CA ARG A 82 -20.24 1.24 4.86
C ARG A 82 -21.27 0.67 3.89
N LEU A 83 -21.10 0.95 2.61
CA LEU A 83 -22.03 0.55 1.55
C LEU A 83 -21.82 -0.89 1.09
N TRP A 84 -20.58 -1.36 0.92
CA TRP A 84 -20.31 -2.68 0.34
C TRP A 84 -20.98 -3.85 1.09
N PRO A 85 -21.11 -3.87 2.44
CA PRO A 85 -21.73 -5.00 3.14
C PRO A 85 -23.22 -5.17 2.81
N THR A 86 -23.86 -4.11 2.30
CA THR A 86 -25.31 -4.10 2.00
C THR A 86 -25.61 -4.41 0.53
N LEU A 87 -24.60 -4.60 -0.31
CA LEU A 87 -24.76 -4.79 -1.76
C LEU A 87 -24.29 -6.18 -2.16
N SER A 88 -25.01 -6.88 -3.05
CA SER A 88 -24.47 -8.09 -3.69
C SER A 88 -23.11 -7.79 -4.37
N SER A 89 -22.22 -8.78 -4.49
CA SER A 89 -20.91 -8.56 -5.15
C SER A 89 -21.04 -8.02 -6.57
N ARG A 90 -22.08 -8.45 -7.31
CA ARG A 90 -22.39 -7.95 -8.65
C ARG A 90 -22.78 -6.48 -8.62
N ARG A 91 -23.72 -6.09 -7.73
CA ARG A 91 -24.18 -4.70 -7.60
C ARG A 91 -23.05 -3.79 -7.14
N ALA A 92 -22.24 -4.26 -6.21
CA ALA A 92 -21.04 -3.59 -5.73
C ALA A 92 -20.05 -3.30 -6.87
N LEU A 93 -19.77 -4.26 -7.75
CA LEU A 93 -18.93 -4.06 -8.94
C LEU A 93 -19.54 -3.09 -9.95
N GLU A 94 -20.86 -3.15 -10.17
CA GLU A 94 -21.55 -2.21 -11.06
C GLU A 94 -21.45 -0.77 -10.54
N VAL A 95 -21.65 -0.57 -9.23
CA VAL A 95 -21.50 0.74 -8.58
C VAL A 95 -20.07 1.26 -8.72
N LEU A 96 -19.06 0.42 -8.46
CA LEU A 96 -17.65 0.79 -8.63
C LEU A 96 -17.26 1.09 -10.09
N ARG A 97 -17.94 0.49 -11.06
CA ARG A 97 -17.75 0.80 -12.48
C ARG A 97 -18.19 2.23 -12.79
N TRP A 98 -19.33 2.65 -12.26
CA TRP A 98 -19.85 4.01 -12.45
C TRP A 98 -19.10 5.03 -11.61
N ALA A 99 -18.77 4.69 -10.36
CA ALA A 99 -18.22 5.59 -9.36
C ALA A 99 -16.85 5.06 -8.87
N PRO A 100 -15.76 5.31 -9.61
CA PRO A 100 -14.39 4.90 -9.28
C PRO A 100 -13.72 5.81 -8.24
N GLY A 101 -14.36 6.92 -7.84
CA GLY A 101 -14.37 7.31 -6.42
C GLY A 101 -14.86 6.14 -5.56
N LEU A 102 -15.36 6.20 -4.34
CA LEU A 102 -15.56 4.97 -3.52
C LEU A 102 -14.26 4.16 -3.21
N GLU A 103 -13.29 4.00 -4.11
CA GLU A 103 -12.00 3.36 -3.90
C GLU A 103 -10.91 4.41 -3.57
N PRO A 104 -9.73 3.97 -3.09
CA PRO A 104 -8.63 4.87 -2.81
C PRO A 104 -8.18 5.66 -4.04
N VAL A 105 -7.98 6.97 -3.85
CA VAL A 105 -7.66 7.89 -4.94
C VAL A 105 -6.20 7.71 -5.39
N PRO A 106 -5.94 7.40 -6.68
CA PRO A 106 -4.58 7.27 -7.22
C PRO A 106 -3.77 8.57 -7.09
N ARG A 107 -2.44 8.47 -7.07
CA ARG A 107 -1.57 9.62 -7.33
C ARG A 107 -1.50 9.82 -8.85
N GLY A 108 -2.09 10.89 -9.38
CA GLY A 108 -2.04 11.21 -10.81
C GLY A 108 -3.30 10.79 -11.59
N PRO A 109 -3.20 10.55 -12.91
CA PRO A 109 -4.36 10.19 -13.74
C PRO A 109 -5.09 8.94 -13.22
N GLN A 110 -6.42 8.97 -13.24
CA GLN A 110 -7.29 7.87 -12.81
C GLN A 110 -7.39 6.78 -13.89
N ARG A 111 -6.24 6.20 -14.27
CA ARG A 111 -6.16 5.04 -15.16
C ARG A 111 -5.94 3.80 -14.34
N PHE A 112 -6.73 2.76 -14.61
CA PHE A 112 -6.74 1.52 -13.83
C PHE A 112 -6.44 0.30 -14.68
N VAL A 113 -5.90 -0.72 -14.03
CA VAL A 113 -5.69 -2.07 -14.58
C VAL A 113 -6.16 -3.09 -13.55
N SER A 114 -6.76 -4.20 -13.97
CA SER A 114 -7.13 -5.28 -13.05
C SER A 114 -5.94 -6.17 -12.72
N VAL A 115 -5.83 -6.59 -11.46
CA VAL A 115 -4.88 -7.63 -11.05
C VAL A 115 -5.42 -8.99 -11.49
N PRO A 116 -4.72 -9.74 -12.37
CA PRO A 116 -5.20 -11.04 -12.82
C PRO A 116 -5.08 -12.08 -11.70
N ARG A 117 -5.98 -13.07 -11.68
CA ARG A 117 -6.01 -14.13 -10.66
C ARG A 117 -4.69 -14.88 -10.55
N SER A 118 -4.06 -15.15 -11.70
CA SER A 118 -2.76 -15.82 -11.79
C SER A 118 -1.63 -15.04 -11.13
N ALA A 119 -1.73 -13.71 -11.02
CA ALA A 119 -0.74 -12.88 -10.33
C ALA A 119 -0.91 -12.89 -8.81
N LEU A 120 -2.05 -13.39 -8.29
CA LEU A 120 -2.29 -13.58 -6.85
C LEU A 120 -1.74 -14.91 -6.35
N THR A 121 -1.62 -15.90 -7.23
CA THR A 121 -1.16 -17.27 -6.91
C THR A 121 0.30 -17.51 -7.29
N SER A 122 1.01 -16.48 -7.78
CA SER A 122 2.41 -16.60 -8.16
C SER A 122 3.26 -16.88 -6.91
N ARG A 123 4.07 -17.93 -6.95
CA ARG A 123 4.86 -18.41 -5.80
C ARG A 123 6.09 -17.56 -5.46
N ARG A 124 6.52 -16.63 -6.33
CA ARG A 124 7.73 -15.82 -6.14
C ARG A 124 7.66 -14.40 -6.75
N PRO A 125 6.62 -13.59 -6.51
CA PRO A 125 6.61 -12.23 -7.01
C PRO A 125 7.64 -11.40 -6.24
N ARG A 126 8.75 -11.04 -6.89
CA ARG A 126 9.59 -9.94 -6.40
C ARG A 126 8.72 -8.69 -6.34
N VAL A 127 8.69 -8.02 -5.20
CA VAL A 127 7.96 -6.77 -5.03
C VAL A 127 8.81 -5.61 -5.54
N ARG A 128 8.23 -4.73 -6.35
CA ARG A 128 8.87 -3.51 -6.84
C ARG A 128 7.95 -2.31 -6.65
N GLN A 129 8.52 -1.22 -6.17
CA GLN A 129 7.85 0.05 -5.92
C GLN A 129 7.48 0.74 -7.24
N GLY A 130 6.33 1.40 -7.23
CA GLY A 130 5.92 2.29 -8.30
C GLY A 130 6.56 3.67 -8.20
N ARG A 131 6.02 4.63 -8.93
CA ARG A 131 6.41 6.06 -8.83
C ARG A 131 5.76 6.75 -7.62
N LEU A 132 5.73 6.10 -6.46
CA LEU A 132 5.10 6.58 -5.23
C LEU A 132 6.13 6.59 -4.10
N GLY A 133 6.11 7.57 -3.20
CA GLY A 133 7.07 7.68 -2.07
C GLY A 133 6.78 6.74 -0.89
N ASP A 134 6.43 5.48 -1.15
CA ASP A 134 5.98 4.50 -0.16
C ASP A 134 6.99 3.35 0.06
N CYS A 135 8.28 3.62 -0.15
CA CYS A 135 9.37 2.64 0.01
C CYS A 135 9.35 1.93 1.36
N TRP A 136 8.90 2.62 2.42
CA TRP A 136 8.72 2.08 3.76
C TRP A 136 7.76 0.89 3.82
N LEU A 137 6.71 0.88 3.00
CA LEU A 137 5.75 -0.21 2.91
C LEU A 137 6.25 -1.28 1.94
N VAL A 138 6.75 -0.86 0.77
CA VAL A 138 7.16 -1.78 -0.30
C VAL A 138 8.38 -2.60 0.09
N ALA A 139 9.38 -2.00 0.75
CA ALA A 139 10.55 -2.72 1.26
C ALA A 139 10.15 -3.75 2.33
N VAL A 140 9.17 -3.41 3.18
CA VAL A 140 8.65 -4.33 4.21
C VAL A 140 7.85 -5.47 3.57
N MET A 141 6.99 -5.18 2.59
CA MET A 141 6.31 -6.22 1.80
C MET A 141 7.33 -7.17 1.16
N SER A 142 8.40 -6.63 0.56
CA SER A 142 9.48 -7.45 -0.01
C SER A 142 10.20 -8.28 1.04
N ALA A 143 10.45 -7.73 2.24
CA ALA A 143 11.15 -8.43 3.32
C ALA A 143 10.30 -9.60 3.86
N CYS A 144 9.01 -9.35 4.11
CA CYS A 144 8.07 -10.38 4.57
C CYS A 144 7.89 -11.50 3.54
N GLU A 145 7.70 -11.15 2.27
CA GLU A 145 7.56 -12.11 1.17
C GLU A 145 8.83 -12.95 0.96
N GLN A 146 9.99 -12.35 1.21
CA GLN A 146 11.26 -13.06 1.12
C GLN A 146 11.43 -14.08 2.25
N VAL A 147 11.10 -13.69 3.47
CA VAL A 147 11.23 -14.56 4.66
C VAL A 147 10.21 -15.69 4.63
N ARG A 148 8.96 -15.38 4.26
CA ARG A 148 7.87 -16.33 4.12
C ARG A 148 7.24 -16.16 2.73
N PRO A 149 7.68 -16.91 1.71
CA PRO A 149 7.05 -16.88 0.39
C PRO A 149 5.54 -17.14 0.48
N GLY A 150 4.74 -16.33 -0.22
CA GLY A 150 3.29 -16.34 -0.11
C GLY A 150 2.74 -15.51 1.05
N PHE A 151 3.58 -14.78 1.80
CA PHE A 151 3.13 -13.91 2.90
C PHE A 151 2.05 -12.91 2.44
N LEU A 152 2.28 -12.20 1.34
CA LEU A 152 1.33 -11.19 0.85
C LEU A 152 0.05 -11.82 0.33
N GLN A 153 0.16 -12.99 -0.31
CA GLN A 153 -1.00 -13.78 -0.73
C GLN A 153 -1.84 -14.19 0.49
N GLY A 154 -1.21 -14.59 1.59
CA GLY A 154 -1.90 -14.97 2.82
C GLY A 154 -2.70 -13.83 3.50
N LEU A 155 -2.42 -12.57 3.14
CA LEU A 155 -3.23 -11.43 3.59
C LEU A 155 -4.50 -11.23 2.75
N ILE A 156 -4.59 -11.89 1.59
CA ILE A 156 -5.72 -11.81 0.67
C ILE A 156 -6.63 -13.00 0.94
N SER A 157 -7.85 -12.75 1.41
CA SER A 157 -8.87 -13.80 1.55
C SER A 157 -9.38 -14.26 0.18
N SER A 158 -9.70 -15.54 0.06
CA SER A 158 -10.21 -16.13 -1.18
C SER A 158 -11.53 -15.48 -1.63
N GLU A 159 -11.75 -15.44 -2.94
CA GLU A 159 -12.82 -14.68 -3.62
C GLU A 159 -14.26 -15.03 -3.16
N GLY A 160 -14.47 -16.11 -2.39
CA GLY A 160 -15.77 -16.49 -1.82
C GLY A 160 -16.09 -15.91 -0.43
N SER A 161 -15.12 -15.35 0.29
CA SER A 161 -15.34 -14.80 1.63
C SER A 161 -15.79 -13.34 1.64
N ALA A 162 -15.75 -12.67 0.48
CA ALA A 162 -16.19 -11.29 0.30
C ALA A 162 -17.68 -11.22 -0.08
N THR A 163 -18.38 -12.35 -0.11
CA THR A 163 -19.81 -12.42 -0.43
C THR A 163 -20.61 -11.84 0.74
N PRO A 164 -21.28 -10.69 0.57
CA PRO A 164 -22.18 -10.18 1.59
C PRO A 164 -23.43 -11.06 1.64
N ALA A 165 -24.06 -11.13 2.82
CA ALA A 165 -25.20 -12.02 3.11
C ALA A 165 -26.49 -11.69 2.33
N ALA A 166 -26.50 -10.67 1.47
CA ALA A 166 -27.65 -10.33 0.64
C ALA A 166 -27.82 -11.39 -0.46
N GLY A 167 -28.84 -12.24 -0.31
CA GLY A 167 -29.20 -13.28 -1.27
C GLY A 167 -29.52 -12.74 -2.67
N PRO A 168 -29.56 -13.61 -3.69
CA PRO A 168 -29.74 -13.19 -5.08
C PRO A 168 -31.11 -12.53 -5.29
N THR A 169 -31.12 -11.23 -5.57
CA THR A 169 -32.27 -10.50 -6.10
C THR A 169 -32.46 -10.87 -7.57
N ARG A 170 -33.56 -11.57 -7.88
CA ARG A 170 -33.97 -11.86 -9.27
C ARG A 170 -34.19 -10.54 -10.01
N GLY A 171 -33.50 -10.33 -11.14
CA GLY A 171 -33.73 -9.19 -12.04
C GLY A 171 -32.48 -8.37 -12.44
N GLU A 172 -31.29 -8.66 -11.92
CA GLU A 172 -30.09 -7.86 -12.24
C GLU A 172 -29.45 -8.26 -13.58
N SER A 173 -29.90 -7.68 -14.69
CA SER A 173 -29.24 -7.80 -16.01
C SER A 173 -28.19 -6.69 -16.20
N GLY A 174 -26.98 -6.90 -15.67
CA GLY A 174 -25.84 -5.98 -15.84
C GLY A 174 -24.58 -6.70 -16.32
N THR A 175 -23.93 -6.18 -17.35
CA THR A 175 -22.65 -6.68 -17.91
C THR A 175 -21.47 -6.25 -17.03
N ALA A 176 -21.25 -6.93 -15.90
CA ALA A 176 -20.04 -6.74 -15.11
C ALA A 176 -18.82 -7.24 -15.90
N ASP A 177 -17.74 -6.47 -15.94
CA ASP A 177 -16.47 -6.88 -16.55
C ASP A 177 -15.94 -8.12 -15.80
N PRO A 178 -15.84 -9.29 -16.45
CA PRO A 178 -15.43 -10.53 -15.78
C PRO A 178 -13.98 -10.49 -15.28
N SER A 179 -13.19 -9.52 -15.74
CA SER A 179 -11.80 -9.34 -15.32
C SER A 179 -11.65 -8.64 -13.97
N VAL A 180 -12.69 -7.96 -13.48
CA VAL A 180 -12.67 -7.22 -12.21
C VAL A 180 -13.46 -7.96 -11.14
N ARG A 181 -12.84 -8.20 -10.00
CA ARG A 181 -13.46 -8.89 -8.86
C ARG A 181 -13.32 -8.08 -7.58
N LEU A 182 -14.13 -8.41 -6.58
CA LEU A 182 -13.91 -7.94 -5.21
C LEU A 182 -12.99 -8.90 -4.48
N THR A 183 -12.11 -8.35 -3.67
CA THR A 183 -11.21 -9.13 -2.83
C THR A 183 -11.12 -8.51 -1.44
N ALA A 184 -11.09 -9.36 -0.43
CA ALA A 184 -10.94 -8.96 0.95
C ALA A 184 -9.48 -9.10 1.37
N ILE A 185 -8.94 -8.04 1.96
CA ILE A 185 -7.54 -7.95 2.37
C ILE A 185 -7.53 -7.63 3.86
N ASP A 186 -6.78 -8.41 4.61
CA ASP A 186 -6.66 -8.27 6.05
C ASP A 186 -5.34 -7.58 6.41
N LEU A 187 -5.44 -6.38 6.97
CA LEU A 187 -4.32 -5.61 7.51
C LEU A 187 -4.52 -5.42 9.01
N LEU A 188 -3.46 -4.96 9.69
CA LEU A 188 -3.50 -4.62 11.09
C LEU A 188 -3.42 -3.10 11.24
N GLU A 189 -4.13 -2.54 12.21
CA GLU A 189 -4.03 -1.11 12.55
C GLU A 189 -4.14 -0.93 14.06
N PRO A 190 -3.66 0.19 14.62
CA PRO A 190 -3.95 0.55 16.01
C PRO A 190 -5.46 0.63 16.24
N ALA A 191 -5.95 0.03 17.32
CA ALA A 191 -7.37 0.03 17.70
C ALA A 191 -7.90 1.44 17.93
N LEU A 192 -7.05 2.32 18.46
CA LEU A 192 -7.27 3.76 18.54
C LEU A 192 -6.63 4.46 17.33
N ALA A 193 -7.29 4.35 16.17
CA ALA A 193 -6.84 4.91 14.89
C ALA A 193 -7.05 6.43 14.79
N VAL A 194 -6.80 7.19 15.86
CA VAL A 194 -6.75 8.66 15.79
C VAL A 194 -5.40 9.04 15.16
N PRO A 195 -5.36 9.91 14.12
CA PRO A 195 -4.13 10.16 13.36
C PRO A 195 -2.90 10.60 14.15
N ILE A 196 -3.08 11.24 15.30
CA ILE A 196 -1.98 11.65 16.21
C ILE A 196 -1.51 10.46 17.06
N LEU A 197 -2.44 9.63 17.54
CA LEU A 197 -2.14 8.54 18.48
C LEU A 197 -1.69 7.26 17.77
N ARG A 198 -2.10 7.02 16.52
CA ARG A 198 -1.82 5.78 15.77
C ARG A 198 -0.32 5.47 15.53
N ARG A 199 0.58 6.39 15.89
CA ARG A 199 2.05 6.20 15.82
C ARG A 199 2.67 5.88 17.17
N ILE A 200 1.87 5.79 18.23
CA ILE A 200 2.34 5.45 19.57
C ILE A 200 2.68 3.95 19.60
N PRO A 201 3.93 3.58 19.95
CA PRO A 201 4.28 2.19 20.18
C PRO A 201 3.38 1.63 21.29
N PHE A 202 3.01 0.35 21.23
CA PHE A 202 2.20 -0.37 22.24
C PHE A 202 0.69 -0.17 22.23
N LEU A 203 0.13 0.66 21.34
CA LEU A 203 -1.32 0.66 21.17
C LEU A 203 -1.82 -0.74 20.77
N PRO A 204 -2.92 -1.23 21.38
CA PRO A 204 -3.54 -2.47 20.95
C PRO A 204 -3.80 -2.43 19.46
N VAL A 205 -3.48 -3.51 18.75
CA VAL A 205 -3.74 -3.64 17.32
C VAL A 205 -5.02 -4.42 17.09
N ARG A 206 -5.75 -4.06 16.03
CA ARG A 206 -6.91 -4.80 15.56
C ARG A 206 -6.72 -5.22 14.11
N ARG A 207 -7.30 -6.36 13.76
CA ARG A 207 -7.41 -6.78 12.37
C ARG A 207 -8.49 -5.97 11.67
N ARG A 208 -8.13 -5.38 10.54
CA ARG A 208 -9.01 -4.61 9.66
C ARG A 208 -9.14 -5.35 8.34
N ARG A 209 -10.33 -5.86 8.08
CA ARG A 209 -10.71 -6.40 6.78
C ARG A 209 -11.17 -5.28 5.86
N VAL A 210 -10.56 -5.19 4.69
CA VAL A 210 -10.86 -4.18 3.67
C VAL A 210 -11.29 -4.88 2.40
N VAL A 211 -12.45 -4.51 1.86
CA VAL A 211 -12.91 -5.02 0.57
C VAL A 211 -12.63 -3.98 -0.51
N VAL A 212 -11.87 -4.37 -1.52
CA VAL A 212 -11.53 -3.52 -2.67
C VAL A 212 -11.78 -4.29 -3.97
N SER A 213 -11.98 -3.58 -5.08
CA SER A 213 -11.90 -4.23 -6.38
C SER A 213 -10.45 -4.56 -6.74
N THR A 214 -10.26 -5.51 -7.65
CA THR A 214 -8.96 -5.86 -8.23
C THR A 214 -8.39 -4.78 -9.14
N ARG A 215 -9.11 -3.67 -9.37
CA ARG A 215 -8.58 -2.53 -10.14
C ARG A 215 -7.56 -1.77 -9.31
N VAL A 216 -6.36 -1.62 -9.84
CA VAL A 216 -5.29 -0.84 -9.23
C VAL A 216 -4.84 0.25 -10.20
N PRO A 217 -4.26 1.36 -9.72
CA PRO A 217 -3.69 2.38 -10.60
C PRO A 217 -2.72 1.78 -11.63
N VAL A 218 -2.68 2.30 -12.86
CA VAL A 218 -1.69 1.85 -13.86
C VAL A 218 -0.29 2.28 -13.45
N ALA A 219 -0.15 3.50 -12.93
CA ALA A 219 1.09 4.09 -12.45
C ALA A 219 1.02 4.34 -10.93
N HIS A 220 2.15 4.65 -10.31
CA HIS A 220 2.22 5.00 -8.87
C HIS A 220 1.69 3.90 -7.94
N ARG A 221 1.87 2.63 -8.33
CA ARG A 221 1.57 1.45 -7.52
C ARG A 221 2.74 0.48 -7.45
N ALA A 222 2.77 -0.35 -6.41
CA ALA A 222 3.62 -1.52 -6.33
C ALA A 222 3.26 -2.54 -7.42
N GLY A 223 4.19 -3.44 -7.74
CA GLY A 223 3.99 -4.53 -8.67
C GLY A 223 5.11 -5.56 -8.61
N ASP A 224 5.21 -6.38 -9.65
CA ASP A 224 6.31 -7.33 -9.79
C ASP A 224 7.60 -6.63 -10.30
N ARG A 225 8.67 -7.41 -10.53
CA ARG A 225 9.93 -6.92 -11.13
C ARG A 225 9.71 -6.12 -12.43
N ARG A 226 8.73 -6.50 -13.24
CA ARG A 226 8.36 -5.86 -14.52
C ARG A 226 7.25 -4.81 -14.35
N GLN A 227 6.93 -4.43 -13.10
CA GLN A 227 5.82 -3.54 -12.74
C GLN A 227 4.42 -4.04 -13.10
N ARG A 228 4.26 -5.33 -13.42
CA ARG A 228 2.94 -5.92 -13.63
C ARG A 228 2.18 -5.96 -12.30
N PRO A 229 0.86 -5.76 -12.32
CA PRO A 229 0.07 -5.78 -11.10
C PRO A 229 0.06 -7.18 -10.46
N ASN A 230 0.17 -7.24 -9.13
CA ASN A 230 0.22 -8.48 -8.36
C ASN A 230 -0.39 -8.28 -6.96
N ALA A 231 -0.21 -9.25 -6.06
CA ALA A 231 -0.67 -9.15 -4.67
C ALA A 231 -0.19 -7.86 -3.99
N ALA A 232 1.06 -7.44 -4.18
CA ALA A 232 1.59 -6.22 -3.57
C ALA A 232 0.82 -4.95 -4.00
N SER A 233 0.34 -4.89 -5.25
CA SER A 233 -0.51 -3.79 -5.73
C SER A 233 -1.83 -3.68 -4.94
N LEU A 234 -2.40 -4.82 -4.55
CA LEU A 234 -3.63 -4.89 -3.78
C LEU A 234 -3.39 -4.55 -2.30
N ILE A 235 -2.30 -5.08 -1.72
CA ILE A 235 -1.90 -4.75 -0.35
C ILE A 235 -1.63 -3.25 -0.19
N GLU A 236 -0.92 -2.64 -1.14
CA GLU A 236 -0.70 -1.18 -1.18
C GLU A 236 -2.03 -0.41 -1.31
N LYS A 237 -2.97 -0.87 -2.14
CA LYS A 237 -4.33 -0.29 -2.23
C LYS A 237 -5.07 -0.38 -0.90
N ALA A 238 -5.03 -1.52 -0.23
CA ALA A 238 -5.65 -1.71 1.08
C ALA A 238 -4.98 -0.82 2.14
N ALA A 239 -3.65 -0.69 2.13
CA ALA A 239 -2.92 0.21 3.01
C ALA A 239 -3.30 1.68 2.75
N ALA A 240 -3.53 2.06 1.49
CA ALA A 240 -4.05 3.38 1.16
C ALA A 240 -5.44 3.63 1.78
N ALA A 241 -6.30 2.60 1.82
CA ALA A 241 -7.61 2.68 2.47
C ALA A 241 -7.50 2.81 4.00
N VAL A 242 -6.76 1.90 4.65
CA VAL A 242 -6.66 1.79 6.12
C VAL A 242 -5.80 2.89 6.72
N TRP A 243 -4.59 3.06 6.20
CA TRP A 243 -3.59 3.92 6.81
C TRP A 243 -3.61 5.34 6.24
N ALA A 244 -3.79 5.45 4.93
CA ALA A 244 -3.69 6.73 4.22
C ALA A 244 -5.03 7.40 3.96
N ASN A 245 -6.07 7.03 4.72
CA ASN A 245 -7.37 7.69 4.64
C ASN A 245 -7.96 7.65 3.22
N GLY A 246 -7.77 6.55 2.48
CA GLY A 246 -8.25 6.37 1.11
C GLY A 246 -7.51 7.18 0.06
N SER A 247 -6.21 7.46 0.23
CA SER A 247 -5.42 8.23 -0.73
C SER A 247 -3.99 7.71 -0.88
N TYR A 248 -3.59 7.37 -2.11
CA TYR A 248 -2.20 7.02 -2.41
C TYR A 248 -1.24 8.18 -2.13
N ARG A 249 -1.67 9.43 -2.36
CA ARG A 249 -0.83 10.62 -2.07
C ARG A 249 -0.44 10.70 -0.60
N ARG A 250 -1.35 10.34 0.31
CA ARG A 250 -1.15 10.36 1.78
C ARG A 250 -0.39 9.15 2.31
N LEU A 251 -0.20 8.11 1.49
CA LEU A 251 0.55 6.89 1.87
C LEU A 251 2.07 7.12 1.89
N GLN A 252 2.52 8.23 1.32
CA GLN A 252 3.94 8.52 1.11
C GLN A 252 4.63 9.00 2.38
N ASN A 253 5.94 8.77 2.42
CA ASN A 253 6.85 9.31 3.43
C ASN A 253 6.46 8.91 4.86
N ASP A 254 6.41 7.60 5.11
CA ASP A 254 6.23 7.05 6.46
C ASP A 254 7.39 6.14 6.87
N PHE A 255 7.31 5.57 8.07
CA PHE A 255 8.38 4.75 8.65
C PHE A 255 8.19 3.26 8.41
N ALA A 256 9.29 2.53 8.20
CA ALA A 256 9.26 1.08 7.99
C ALA A 256 8.64 0.30 9.17
N GLY A 257 8.79 0.80 10.41
CA GLY A 257 8.14 0.23 11.59
C GLY A 257 6.61 0.20 11.50
N ILE A 258 6.00 1.17 10.81
CA ILE A 258 4.56 1.18 10.51
C ILE A 258 4.24 0.13 9.46
N GLY A 259 5.09 -0.06 8.45
CA GLY A 259 4.93 -1.15 7.48
C GLY A 259 4.87 -2.50 8.18
N LEU A 260 5.79 -2.73 9.14
CA LEU A 260 5.80 -3.96 9.93
C LEU A 260 4.56 -4.07 10.83
N LEU A 261 4.09 -2.98 11.43
CA LEU A 261 2.84 -2.96 12.17
C LEU A 261 1.66 -3.37 11.29
N LEU A 262 1.50 -2.74 10.12
CA LEU A 262 0.37 -2.98 9.21
C LEU A 262 0.30 -4.43 8.72
N LEU A 263 1.46 -5.04 8.46
CA LEU A 263 1.53 -6.38 7.89
C LEU A 263 1.60 -7.49 8.94
N THR A 264 2.20 -7.24 10.11
CA THR A 264 2.51 -8.28 11.10
C THR A 264 1.84 -8.06 12.46
N GLY A 265 1.20 -6.90 12.66
CA GLY A 265 0.61 -6.51 13.94
C GLY A 265 1.64 -6.12 15.01
N ARG A 266 2.94 -6.15 14.72
CA ARG A 266 3.99 -5.79 15.67
C ARG A 266 4.67 -4.49 15.32
N TRP A 267 4.64 -3.56 16.26
CA TRP A 267 5.46 -2.36 16.19
C TRP A 267 6.94 -2.72 16.29
N CYS A 268 7.72 -2.34 15.28
CA CYS A 268 9.14 -2.65 15.20
C CYS A 268 9.94 -1.34 15.08
N PRO A 269 10.45 -0.78 16.19
CA PRO A 269 11.13 0.50 16.17
C PRO A 269 12.43 0.43 15.39
N ALA A 270 12.85 1.59 14.86
CA ALA A 270 14.15 1.74 14.24
C ALA A 270 15.24 1.60 15.31
N ARG A 271 16.29 0.85 14.99
CA ARG A 271 17.47 0.63 15.84
C ARG A 271 18.72 1.11 15.09
N PRO A 272 19.81 1.48 15.78
CA PRO A 272 21.09 1.69 15.13
C PRO A 272 21.49 0.47 14.31
N VAL A 273 22.08 0.70 13.14
CA VAL A 273 22.59 -0.38 12.29
C VAL A 273 23.72 -1.11 13.03
N PRO A 274 23.68 -2.46 13.13
CA PRO A 274 24.74 -3.24 13.76
C PRO A 274 26.11 -2.97 13.13
N ARG A 275 27.16 -3.19 13.92
CA ARG A 275 28.53 -3.00 13.43
C ARG A 275 28.92 -4.08 12.43
N THR A 276 28.40 -5.28 12.56
CA THR A 276 28.77 -6.46 11.76
C THR A 276 27.62 -6.94 10.89
N VAL A 277 27.96 -7.59 9.76
CA VAL A 277 26.95 -8.19 8.86
C VAL A 277 26.36 -9.44 9.49
N GLU A 278 27.15 -10.18 10.27
CA GLU A 278 26.80 -11.42 10.96
C GLU A 278 25.58 -11.22 11.88
N HIS A 279 25.51 -10.10 12.60
CA HIS A 279 24.37 -9.81 13.46
C HIS A 279 23.06 -9.63 12.66
N ILE A 280 23.15 -9.07 11.44
CA ILE A 280 21.99 -8.98 10.54
C ILE A 280 21.65 -10.37 9.97
N ALA A 281 22.67 -11.20 9.70
CA ALA A 281 22.50 -12.57 9.25
C ALA A 281 21.71 -13.40 10.27
N GLU A 282 22.04 -13.30 11.56
CA GLU A 282 21.31 -13.97 12.65
C GLU A 282 19.81 -13.67 12.63
N TRP A 283 19.41 -12.41 12.38
CA TRP A 283 18.00 -12.05 12.26
C TRP A 283 17.32 -12.65 11.02
N LEU A 284 18.02 -12.65 9.89
CA LEU A 284 17.52 -13.23 8.65
C LEU A 284 17.38 -14.76 8.77
N ASP A 285 18.34 -15.42 9.41
CA ASP A 285 18.35 -16.86 9.66
C ASP A 285 17.28 -17.27 10.67
N ALA A 286 16.99 -16.42 11.66
CA ALA A 286 15.84 -16.57 12.56
C ALA A 286 14.48 -16.32 11.88
N GLY A 287 14.47 -16.09 10.55
CA GLY A 287 13.26 -15.90 9.78
C GLY A 287 12.56 -14.58 10.10
N ARG A 288 13.31 -13.51 10.33
CA ARG A 288 12.75 -12.17 10.62
C ARG A 288 12.94 -11.26 9.40
N PRO A 289 11.92 -10.49 8.99
CA PRO A 289 12.07 -9.55 7.90
C PRO A 289 12.89 -8.34 8.38
N VAL A 290 13.93 -7.99 7.62
CA VAL A 290 14.87 -6.91 7.96
C VAL A 290 14.87 -5.85 6.86
N VAL A 291 14.76 -4.59 7.26
CA VAL A 291 14.84 -3.44 6.36
C VAL A 291 15.77 -2.37 6.94
N LEU A 292 16.45 -1.64 6.06
CA LEU A 292 17.47 -0.65 6.38
C LEU A 292 17.05 0.71 5.82
N SER A 293 17.22 1.77 6.60
CA SER A 293 16.83 3.13 6.18
C SER A 293 18.05 4.04 6.06
N THR A 294 18.09 4.82 4.98
CA THR A 294 19.03 5.95 4.84
C THR A 294 18.46 7.18 5.56
N LEU A 295 19.33 8.04 6.09
CA LEU A 295 18.91 9.34 6.64
C LEU A 295 18.60 10.31 5.51
N ALA A 296 17.71 11.28 5.75
CA ALA A 296 17.58 12.46 4.91
C ALA A 296 18.86 13.31 4.97
N ARG A 297 19.49 13.55 3.82
CA ARG A 297 20.74 14.29 3.67
C ARG A 297 20.46 15.63 2.97
N PRO A 298 21.15 16.72 3.34
CA PRO A 298 20.97 18.02 2.70
C PRO A 298 21.19 18.01 1.17
N ARG A 299 22.09 17.16 0.68
CA ARG A 299 22.42 17.01 -0.75
C ARG A 299 21.64 15.89 -1.45
N GLY A 300 20.68 15.29 -0.74
CA GLY A 300 19.87 14.18 -1.26
C GLY A 300 20.67 12.90 -1.51
N SER A 301 20.30 12.21 -2.59
CA SER A 301 20.85 10.90 -2.96
C SER A 301 22.36 10.97 -3.14
N PHE A 302 23.08 9.90 -2.80
CA PHE A 302 24.54 9.92 -2.72
C PHE A 302 25.16 8.63 -3.26
N THR A 303 26.48 8.62 -3.38
CA THR A 303 27.21 7.42 -3.82
C THR A 303 28.34 7.06 -2.86
N VAL A 304 28.63 5.76 -2.78
CA VAL A 304 29.78 5.20 -2.08
C VAL A 304 30.67 4.49 -3.11
N ALA A 305 31.98 4.62 -2.99
CA ALA A 305 32.91 3.91 -3.87
C ALA A 305 32.82 2.39 -3.63
N ARG A 306 32.93 1.63 -4.72
CA ARG A 306 33.10 0.18 -4.66
C ARG A 306 34.50 -0.15 -4.16
N GLU A 307 34.61 -1.15 -3.29
CA GLU A 307 35.92 -1.55 -2.72
C GLU A 307 36.76 -2.35 -3.71
N ASP A 308 36.14 -2.88 -4.77
CA ASP A 308 36.83 -3.55 -5.89
C ASP A 308 37.36 -2.58 -6.95
N GLY A 309 37.18 -1.26 -6.77
CA GLY A 309 37.67 -0.23 -7.70
C GLY A 309 36.89 -0.11 -9.01
N THR A 310 35.83 -0.90 -9.24
CA THR A 310 35.15 -0.97 -10.54
C THR A 310 34.00 0.04 -10.71
N GLY A 311 33.80 0.94 -9.75
CA GLY A 311 32.79 2.00 -9.86
C GLY A 311 32.20 2.45 -8.52
N ARG A 312 30.90 2.74 -8.52
CA ARG A 312 30.18 3.31 -7.38
C ARG A 312 28.85 2.61 -7.10
N ILE A 313 28.37 2.76 -5.88
CA ILE A 313 27.05 2.31 -5.42
C ILE A 313 26.20 3.54 -5.14
N ALA A 314 25.01 3.61 -5.73
CA ALA A 314 24.06 4.71 -5.52
C ALA A 314 23.04 4.38 -4.43
N PHE A 315 22.88 5.33 -3.50
CA PHE A 315 21.90 5.29 -2.43
C PHE A 315 20.89 6.43 -2.58
N MET A 316 19.63 6.09 -2.41
CA MET A 316 18.54 7.05 -2.37
C MET A 316 18.47 7.70 -0.99
N ASP A 317 18.11 8.98 -0.98
CA ASP A 317 17.89 9.75 0.24
C ASP A 317 16.58 9.36 0.93
N ALA A 318 16.57 9.39 2.27
CA ALA A 318 15.38 9.11 3.09
C ALA A 318 14.60 7.87 2.60
N HIS A 319 15.32 6.79 2.32
CA HIS A 319 14.79 5.63 1.58
C HIS A 319 15.01 4.32 2.33
N VAL A 320 14.06 3.40 2.16
CA VAL A 320 14.07 2.09 2.83
C VAL A 320 14.45 1.00 1.84
N TYR A 321 15.41 0.17 2.25
CA TYR A 321 15.92 -0.97 1.51
C TYR A 321 15.61 -2.28 2.23
N THR A 322 15.48 -3.36 1.48
CA THR A 322 15.30 -4.72 2.04
C THR A 322 16.65 -5.39 2.24
N ALA A 323 16.93 -5.88 3.45
CA ALA A 323 18.06 -6.78 3.66
C ALA A 323 17.64 -8.20 3.24
N VAL A 324 18.43 -8.81 2.36
CA VAL A 324 18.08 -10.06 1.70
C VAL A 324 18.78 -11.23 2.39
N ARG A 325 20.11 -11.24 2.39
CA ARG A 325 20.91 -12.34 2.97
C ARG A 325 22.34 -11.88 3.19
N ALA A 326 23.04 -12.52 4.11
CA ALA A 326 24.49 -12.44 4.19
C ALA A 326 25.10 -13.60 3.39
N LEU A 327 26.19 -13.33 2.68
CA LEU A 327 26.95 -14.35 1.95
C LEU A 327 28.39 -13.90 1.71
N ARG A 328 29.30 -14.85 1.53
CA ARG A 328 30.65 -14.57 1.01
C ARG A 328 30.57 -14.37 -0.50
N CYS A 329 30.85 -13.14 -0.95
CA CYS A 329 30.78 -12.79 -2.36
C CYS A 329 31.61 -11.55 -2.68
N LYS A 330 31.88 -11.35 -3.98
CA LYS A 330 32.40 -10.09 -4.51
C LYS A 330 31.32 -9.00 -4.47
N GLU A 331 31.70 -7.73 -4.67
CA GLU A 331 30.73 -6.62 -4.64
C GLU A 331 29.67 -6.68 -5.75
N ASP A 332 29.95 -7.44 -6.82
CA ASP A 332 29.00 -7.66 -7.90
C ASP A 332 27.94 -8.73 -7.56
N GLY A 333 28.15 -9.50 -6.50
CA GLY A 333 27.30 -10.59 -6.02
C GLY A 333 27.75 -12.00 -6.41
N ARG A 334 28.85 -12.14 -7.15
CA ARG A 334 29.39 -13.46 -7.51
C ARG A 334 29.92 -14.16 -6.26
N PRO A 335 29.50 -15.41 -5.98
CA PRO A 335 30.01 -16.18 -4.85
C PRO A 335 31.52 -16.34 -4.93
N ASP A 336 32.18 -16.23 -3.79
CA ASP A 336 33.63 -16.39 -3.66
C ASP A 336 33.92 -16.76 -2.20
N SER A 337 34.49 -17.94 -1.96
CA SER A 337 34.74 -18.45 -0.61
C SER A 337 35.86 -17.67 0.11
N GLY A 338 36.79 -17.08 -0.63
CA GLY A 338 37.86 -16.23 -0.09
C GLY A 338 37.42 -14.78 0.15
N ALA A 339 36.25 -14.39 -0.35
CA ALA A 339 35.73 -13.03 -0.17
C ALA A 339 35.18 -12.79 1.26
N PRO A 340 35.15 -11.53 1.72
CA PRO A 340 34.48 -11.17 2.96
C PRO A 340 32.98 -11.45 2.90
N VAL A 341 32.37 -11.62 4.07
CA VAL A 341 30.92 -11.67 4.20
C VAL A 341 30.34 -10.30 3.84
N ARG A 342 29.33 -10.28 2.97
CA ARG A 342 28.63 -9.08 2.53
C ARG A 342 27.13 -9.23 2.73
N LEU A 343 26.49 -8.12 3.06
CA LEU A 343 25.04 -8.06 3.13
C LEU A 343 24.48 -7.73 1.74
N HIS A 344 23.68 -8.64 1.19
CA HIS A 344 22.86 -8.34 0.03
C HIS A 344 21.68 -7.46 0.46
N VAL A 345 21.65 -6.23 -0.03
CA VAL A 345 20.60 -5.24 0.18
C VAL A 345 19.92 -4.92 -1.15
N ARG A 346 18.59 -4.80 -1.15
CA ARG A 346 17.79 -4.51 -2.33
C ARG A 346 17.05 -3.19 -2.23
N ASN A 347 17.17 -2.37 -3.27
CA ASN A 347 16.34 -1.19 -3.46
C ASN A 347 14.97 -1.60 -4.03
N PRO A 348 13.84 -1.31 -3.34
CA PRO A 348 12.51 -1.66 -3.83
C PRO A 348 12.12 -0.95 -5.14
N VAL A 349 12.73 0.20 -5.48
CA VAL A 349 12.49 0.90 -6.75
C VAL A 349 13.04 0.12 -7.95
N GLY A 350 14.14 -0.60 -7.76
CA GLY A 350 14.93 -1.20 -8.83
C GLY A 350 15.42 -0.21 -9.89
N GLY A 351 15.84 -0.73 -11.04
CA GLY A 351 16.32 0.09 -12.16
C GLY A 351 17.34 -0.65 -13.01
N GLY A 352 17.84 0.04 -14.04
CA GLY A 352 18.98 -0.44 -14.81
C GLY A 352 20.26 -0.41 -13.97
N GLU A 353 20.97 -1.52 -13.94
CA GLU A 353 22.32 -1.61 -13.39
C GLU A 353 23.33 -1.33 -14.50
N SER A 354 24.45 -0.70 -14.15
CA SER A 354 25.65 -0.72 -14.98
C SER A 354 26.83 -1.20 -14.14
N PRO A 355 27.91 -1.73 -14.75
CA PRO A 355 29.12 -2.10 -14.02
C PRO A 355 29.70 -0.92 -13.22
N ALA A 356 29.65 0.29 -13.79
CA ALA A 356 30.16 1.50 -13.15
C ALA A 356 29.25 2.07 -12.05
N LEU A 357 27.94 1.78 -12.08
CA LEU A 357 26.97 2.31 -11.10
C LEU A 357 25.90 1.29 -10.73
N ARG A 358 26.00 0.76 -9.51
CA ARG A 358 25.06 -0.20 -8.93
C ARG A 358 23.99 0.51 -8.10
N ARG A 359 22.72 0.11 -8.19
CA ARG A 359 21.61 0.80 -7.47
C ARG A 359 20.48 -0.10 -6.95
N THR A 360 20.35 -1.32 -7.45
CA THR A 360 19.21 -2.21 -7.20
C THR A 360 19.57 -3.34 -6.25
N ASP A 361 20.49 -4.22 -6.65
CA ASP A 361 20.98 -5.34 -5.85
C ASP A 361 22.44 -5.02 -5.45
N LEU A 362 22.61 -4.68 -4.17
CA LEU A 362 23.85 -4.15 -3.60
C LEU A 362 24.46 -5.17 -2.65
N TYR A 363 25.76 -5.43 -2.74
CA TYR A 363 26.47 -6.39 -1.87
C TYR A 363 27.49 -5.64 -1.03
N LEU A 364 27.06 -5.28 0.18
CA LEU A 364 27.72 -4.27 0.99
C LEU A 364 28.62 -4.90 2.04
N SER A 365 29.84 -4.37 2.16
CA SER A 365 30.67 -4.59 3.34
C SER A 365 30.07 -3.88 4.55
N GLU A 366 30.54 -4.22 5.75
CA GLU A 366 30.16 -3.49 6.96
C GLU A 366 30.49 -2.00 6.88
N ARG A 367 31.63 -1.65 6.27
CA ARG A 367 32.06 -0.26 6.11
C ARG A 367 31.09 0.52 5.23
N GLN A 368 30.67 -0.07 4.11
CA GLN A 368 29.68 0.53 3.21
C GLN A 368 28.32 0.63 3.89
N LEU A 369 27.91 -0.39 4.66
CA LEU A 369 26.67 -0.40 5.43
C LEU A 369 26.59 0.78 6.41
N ARG A 370 27.64 0.97 7.23
CA ARG A 370 27.72 2.08 8.22
C ARG A 370 27.76 3.47 7.58
N ARG A 371 28.29 3.56 6.35
CA ARG A 371 28.29 4.82 5.58
C ARG A 371 26.94 5.14 4.93
N ALA A 372 26.15 4.11 4.64
CA ALA A 372 24.92 4.25 3.87
C ALA A 372 23.67 4.35 4.75
N PHE A 373 23.59 3.55 5.82
CA PHE A 373 22.37 3.35 6.60
C PHE A 373 22.52 3.90 8.02
N ILE A 374 21.46 4.52 8.51
CA ILE A 374 21.40 5.02 9.89
C ILE A 374 20.62 4.09 10.81
N SER A 375 19.63 3.39 10.27
CA SER A 375 18.79 2.52 11.07
C SER A 375 18.40 1.22 10.39
N VAL A 376 18.05 0.26 11.23
CA VAL A 376 17.48 -1.03 10.87
C VAL A 376 16.16 -1.23 11.60
N ASN A 377 15.16 -1.79 10.92
CA ASN A 377 13.95 -2.30 11.54
C ASN A 377 13.92 -3.82 11.35
N VAL A 378 13.61 -4.55 12.42
CA VAL A 378 13.60 -6.01 12.44
C VAL A 378 12.22 -6.48 12.87
N GLY A 379 11.51 -7.16 11.97
CA GLY A 379 10.17 -7.69 12.23
C GLY A 379 10.14 -8.87 13.19
N PRO A 380 8.94 -9.42 13.48
CA PRO A 380 8.80 -10.70 14.15
C PRO A 380 9.39 -11.85 13.32
N SER A 381 9.64 -12.99 13.97
CA SER A 381 9.85 -14.23 13.21
C SER A 381 8.55 -14.60 12.48
N LEU A 382 8.66 -14.97 11.21
CA LEU A 382 7.55 -15.38 10.35
C LEU A 382 7.64 -16.86 9.96
N ARG A 383 8.66 -17.58 10.45
CA ARG A 383 8.81 -19.02 10.24
C ARG A 383 7.93 -19.82 11.18
#